data_AF-A0A497MUA7-F1
#
_entry.id   AF-A0A497MUA7-F1
#
_cell.length_a   1.000
_cell.length_b   1.000
_cell.length_c   1.000
_cell.angle_alpha   90.00
_cell.angle_beta   90.00
_cell.angle_gamma   90.00
#
_symmetry.space_group_name_H-M   'P 1'
#
loop_
_entity.id
_entity.type
_entity.pdbx_description
1 polymer ?
#
loop_
_entity_poly.entity_id
_entity_poly.type
_entity_poly.pdbx_seq_one_letter_code
_entity_poly.pdbx_strand_id
1 'polypeptide(L)' 'MSEVSIIWLELKRFVALDQTNHTTVISGTGEDGKIGIKPVDLLLMSLGSCMGLSIVY' A
#
# COMPACT_ATOMS: atom_id res chain seq x y z
N MET A 1 15.31 -4.23 -9.89
CA MET A 1 14.26 -3.21 -10.07
C MET A 1 13.08 -3.69 -9.24
N SER A 2 12.51 -2.88 -8.36
CA SER A 2 11.38 -3.33 -7.53
C SER A 2 10.13 -3.47 -8.40
N GLU A 3 9.42 -4.58 -8.27
CA GLU A 3 8.16 -4.85 -8.96
C GLU A 3 7.04 -5.04 -7.94
N VAL A 4 5.91 -4.37 -8.20
CA VAL A 4 4.71 -4.46 -7.38
C VAL A 4 3.53 -4.69 -8.32
N SER A 5 2.77 -5.75 -8.06
CA SER A 5 1.52 -6.04 -8.77
C SER A 5 0.36 -5.42 -8.02
N ILE A 6 -0.51 -4.68 -8.74
CA ILE A 6 -1.73 -4.12 -8.18
C ILE A 6 -2.92 -4.81 -8.85
N ILE A 7 -3.74 -5.47 -8.04
CA ILE A 7 -4.94 -6.18 -8.49
C ILE A 7 -6.14 -5.39 -8.01
N TRP A 8 -6.98 -4.93 -8.93
CA TRP A 8 -8.29 -4.40 -8.59
C TRP A 8 -9.24 -5.54 -8.27
N LEU A 9 -9.97 -5.42 -7.16
CA LEU A 9 -10.98 -6.40 -6.77
C LEU A 9 -12.36 -5.94 -7.22
N GLU A 10 -12.90 -4.97 -6.49
CA GLU A 10 -14.21 -4.38 -6.74
C GLU A 10 -14.25 -2.98 -6.12
N LEU A 11 -15.21 -2.16 -6.56
CA LEU A 11 -15.40 -0.81 -6.01
C LEU A 11 -14.08 -0.03 -6.04
N LYS A 12 -13.68 0.58 -4.92
CA LYS A 12 -12.40 1.28 -4.74
C LYS A 12 -11.45 0.46 -3.88
N ARG A 13 -11.36 -0.85 -4.13
CA ARG A 13 -10.54 -1.80 -3.36
C ARG A 13 -9.50 -2.44 -4.26
N PHE A 14 -8.27 -2.49 -3.77
CA PHE A 14 -7.12 -3.01 -4.48
C PHE A 14 -6.28 -3.86 -3.52
N VAL A 15 -5.60 -4.85 -4.08
CA VAL A 15 -4.58 -5.63 -3.39
C VAL A 15 -3.25 -5.39 -4.07
N ALA A 16 -2.25 -4.96 -3.31
CA ALA A 16 -0.88 -4.84 -3.74
C ALA A 16 -0.09 -6.07 -3.29
N LEU A 17 0.66 -6.67 -4.20
CA LEU A 17 1.57 -7.78 -3.95
C LEU A 17 2.98 -7.35 -4.35
N ASP A 18 3.94 -7.46 -3.43
CA ASP A 18 5.35 -7.25 -3.76
C ASP A 18 6.00 -8.55 -4.28
N GLN A 19 7.23 -8.43 -4.77
CA GLN A 19 8.07 -9.55 -5.23
C GLN A 19 8.39 -10.61 -4.17
N THR A 20 8.16 -10.32 -2.88
CA THR A 20 8.37 -11.25 -1.76
C THR A 20 7.06 -11.88 -1.28
N ASN A 21 5.96 -11.67 -2.00
CA ASN A 21 4.60 -12.08 -1.67
C ASN A 21 4.02 -11.41 -0.41
N HIS A 22 4.55 -10.26 0.02
CA HIS A 22 3.87 -9.43 1.01
C HIS A 22 2.68 -8.72 0.38
N THR A 23 1.55 -8.80 1.07
CA THR A 23 0.26 -8.31 0.58
C THR A 23 -0.21 -7.10 1.39
N THR A 24 -0.73 -6.09 0.71
CA THR A 24 -1.35 -4.92 1.34
C THR A 24 -2.68 -4.61 0.67
N VAL A 25 -3.74 -4.37 1.46
CA VAL A 25 -5.03 -3.92 0.95
C VAL A 25 -5.05 -2.38 0.90
N ILE A 26 -5.35 -1.83 -0.27
CA ILE A 26 -5.43 -0.40 -0.53
C ILE A 26 -6.87 -0.06 -0.88
N SER A 27 -7.39 1.03 -0.33
CA SER A 27 -8.79 1.37 -0.58
C SER A 27 -9.12 2.85 -0.47
N GLY A 28 -10.23 3.25 -1.11
CA GLY A 28 -10.72 4.64 -1.12
C GLY A 28 -11.39 5.07 0.19
N THR A 29 -11.77 6.34 0.30
CA THR A 29 -12.35 6.94 1.53
C THR A 29 -13.88 6.85 1.66
N GLY A 30 -14.58 6.43 0.61
CA GLY A 30 -16.04 6.27 0.63
C GLY A 30 -16.50 5.15 1.55
N GLU A 31 -17.81 5.05 1.83
CA GLU A 31 -18.38 4.02 2.72
C GLU A 31 -17.93 2.61 2.33
N ASP A 32 -17.89 2.31 1.03
CA ASP A 32 -17.47 1.01 0.51
C ASP A 32 -15.95 0.75 0.55
N GLY A 33 -15.15 1.77 0.86
CA GLY A 33 -13.69 1.77 0.73
C GLY A 33 -12.92 1.68 2.04
N LYS A 34 -13.55 1.59 3.21
CA LYS A 34 -12.83 1.64 4.50
C LYS A 34 -12.30 0.30 5.00
N ILE A 35 -11.63 -0.47 4.13
CA ILE A 35 -11.13 -1.82 4.46
C ILE A 35 -9.60 -1.96 4.47
N GLY A 36 -8.90 -1.00 3.88
CA GLY A 36 -7.44 -0.97 3.75
C GLY A 36 -6.91 0.44 3.93
N ILE A 37 -5.63 0.61 3.61
CA ILE A 37 -4.96 1.90 3.75
C ILE A 37 -5.29 2.82 2.56
N LYS A 38 -5.48 4.11 2.83
CA LYS A 38 -5.62 5.11 1.76
C LYS A 38 -4.31 5.22 0.99
N PRO A 39 -4.34 5.36 -0.35
CA PRO A 39 -3.12 5.48 -1.16
C PRO A 39 -2.17 6.59 -0.68
N VAL A 40 -2.71 7.75 -0.29
CA VAL A 40 -1.91 8.90 0.17
C VAL A 40 -1.22 8.64 1.51
N ASP A 41 -1.89 7.95 2.44
CA ASP A 41 -1.32 7.60 3.74
C ASP A 41 -0.25 6.51 3.55
N LEU A 42 -0.48 5.55 2.64
CA LEU A 42 0.51 4.52 2.29
C LEU A 42 1.77 5.14 1.69
N LEU A 43 1.63 6.12 0.79
CA LEU A 43 2.77 6.85 0.23
C LEU A 43 3.57 7.54 1.33
N LEU A 44 2.90 8.26 2.24
CA LEU A 44 3.55 8.95 3.34
C LEU A 44 4.27 7.98 4.29
N MET A 45 3.62 6.87 4.65
CA MET A 45 4.21 5.80 5.46
C MET A 45 5.44 5.18 4.79
N SER A 46 5.37 4.93 3.47
CA SER A 46 6.47 4.38 2.70
C SER A 46 7.68 5.31 2.71
N LEU A 47 7.47 6.61 2.46
CA LEU A 47 8.53 7.63 2.53
C LEU A 47 9.17 7.69 3.92
N GLY A 48 8.35 7.78 4.98
CA GLY A 48 8.84 7.78 6.35
C GLY A 48 9.60 6.50 6.71
N SER A 49 9.16 5.35 6.22
CA SER A 49 9.81 4.06 6.49
C SER A 49 11.15 3.93 5.77
N CYS A 50 11.25 4.37 4.51
CA CYS A 50 12.51 4.39 3.78
C CYS A 50 13.56 5.28 4.47
N MET A 51 13.13 6.45 4.99
CA MET A 51 14.01 7.32 5.77
C MET A 51 14.38 6.68 7.11
N GLY A 52 13.40 6.15 7.85
CA GLY A 52 13.62 5.51 9.15
C GLY A 52 14.60 4.33 9.09
N LEU A 53 14.41 3.44 8.11
CA LEU A 53 15.32 2.31 7.88
C LEU A 53 16.75 2.77 7.56
N SER A 54 16.93 3.91 6.91
CA SER A 54 18.26 4.46 6.59
C SER A 54 18.99 5.06 7.80
N ILE A 55 18.29 5.32 8.91
CA ILE A 55 18.87 5.94 10.12
C ILE A 55 19.18 4.86 11.18
N VAL A 56 18.37 3.79 11.22
CA VAL A 56 18.47 2.71 12.21
C VAL A 56 19.47 1.63 11.79
N TYR A 57 19.82 1.55 10.49
CA TYR A 57 20.80 0.62 9.93
C TYR A 57 22.04 1.33 9.41
#